data_AF-A0A7R9Z8Z5-F1
#
_entry.id   AF-A0A7R9Z8Z5-F1
#
_cell.length_a   1.000
_cell.length_b   1.000
_cell.length_c   1.000
_cell.angle_alpha   90.00
_cell.angle_beta   90.00
_cell.angle_gamma   90.00
#
_symmetry.space_group_name_H-M   'P 1'
#
loop_
_entity.id
_entity.type
_entity.pdbx_description
1 polymer ?
#
loop_
_entity_poly.entity_id
_entity_poly.type
_entity_poly.pdbx_seq_one_letter_code
_entity_poly.pdbx_strand_id
1 'polypeptide(L)'
;ALLFPLLCYYTVPTAAQDDSDHDAAGFSNGDPATTVLFPWVVQCLGVCVFFLLTRTEVPLPYAAVMFGVGTVMGAVASVRARSYYNDGDDGELDQLSASILQWSNINSAVLLLVFLPGLIFRDAIEVNFGLFVKSLSQLVLLAFPMVLVGTVLTAVVGYYALNDYGFPFSL
;
A
#
# COMPACT_ATOMS: atom_id res chain seq x y z
N ALA A 1 -2.59 -0.87 22.78
CA ALA A 1 -3.14 -1.07 21.43
C ALA A 1 -2.09 -1.07 20.30
N LEU A 2 -0.79 -0.90 20.58
CA LEU A 2 0.28 -0.89 19.56
C LEU A 2 1.14 -2.18 19.51
N LEU A 3 0.75 -3.24 20.23
CA LEU A 3 1.53 -4.49 20.33
C LEU A 3 1.09 -5.59 19.35
N PHE A 4 -0.02 -5.40 18.62
CA PHE A 4 -0.55 -6.41 17.72
C PHE A 4 0.25 -6.60 16.39
N PRO A 5 0.85 -5.57 15.76
CA PRO A 5 1.57 -5.77 14.51
C PRO A 5 2.98 -6.36 14.69
N LEU A 6 3.54 -6.31 15.91
CA LEU A 6 4.91 -6.75 16.20
C LEU A 6 5.04 -8.28 16.38
N LEU A 7 3.96 -8.95 16.78
CA LEU A 7 3.95 -10.40 16.95
C LEU A 7 3.79 -11.19 15.64
N CYS A 8 3.30 -10.55 14.56
CA CYS A 8 3.12 -11.24 13.27
C CYS A 8 4.41 -11.33 12.42
N TYR A 9 5.47 -10.59 12.76
CA TYR A 9 6.70 -10.56 11.95
C TYR A 9 7.69 -11.68 12.29
N TYR A 10 7.58 -12.32 13.45
CA TYR A 10 8.69 -13.13 14.00
C TYR A 10 8.71 -14.62 13.60
N THR A 11 7.73 -15.16 12.88
CA THR A 11 7.68 -16.62 12.61
C THR A 11 7.70 -16.97 11.13
N VAL A 12 8.84 -16.73 10.48
CA VAL A 12 9.20 -17.43 9.23
C VAL A 12 10.43 -18.28 9.54
N PRO A 13 10.29 -19.61 9.73
CA PRO A 13 11.45 -20.48 9.85
C PRO A 13 11.98 -20.77 8.44
N THR A 14 13.28 -20.62 8.26
CA THR A 14 14.01 -21.14 7.11
C THR A 14 14.29 -22.63 7.38
N ALA A 15 13.85 -23.51 6.49
CA ALA A 15 14.21 -24.93 6.46
C ALA A 15 14.45 -25.25 4.97
N ALA A 16 15.71 -25.39 4.56
CA ALA A 16 16.41 -26.67 4.45
C ALA A 16 15.81 -27.55 3.34
N GLN A 17 16.52 -27.57 2.21
CA GLN A 17 16.25 -28.36 1.03
C GLN A 17 16.76 -29.79 1.25
N ASP A 18 15.87 -30.78 1.14
CA ASP A 18 16.19 -32.22 1.11
C ASP A 18 15.31 -32.87 0.03
N ASP A 19 15.97 -33.55 -0.91
CA ASP A 19 15.39 -34.14 -2.11
C ASP A 19 14.74 -35.49 -1.76
N SER A 20 13.45 -35.65 -2.04
CA SER A 20 12.74 -36.93 -2.00
C SER A 20 11.48 -36.85 -2.87
N ASP A 21 11.51 -37.57 -4.00
CA ASP A 21 10.39 -37.76 -4.92
C ASP A 21 9.22 -38.46 -4.20
N HIS A 22 8.27 -37.65 -3.74
CA HIS A 22 6.91 -38.06 -3.40
C HIS A 22 5.98 -36.93 -3.86
N ASP A 23 4.92 -37.30 -4.57
CA ASP A 23 3.91 -36.42 -5.17
C ASP A 23 3.33 -35.44 -4.13
N ALA A 24 4.01 -34.30 -3.99
CA ALA A 24 3.62 -33.22 -3.12
C ALA A 24 2.47 -32.47 -3.77
N ALA A 25 1.39 -32.33 -3.00
CA ALA A 25 0.25 -31.46 -3.28
C ALA A 25 0.70 -30.21 -4.04
N GLY A 26 0.20 -30.08 -5.27
CA GLY A 26 0.57 -29.01 -6.18
C GLY A 26 0.23 -27.65 -5.58
N PHE A 27 1.20 -27.03 -4.90
CA PHE A 27 1.30 -25.59 -4.80
C PHE A 27 1.52 -25.09 -6.22
N SER A 28 0.43 -24.94 -6.97
CA SER A 28 0.45 -24.47 -8.34
C SER A 28 1.22 -23.16 -8.36
N ASN A 29 2.38 -23.16 -9.03
CA ASN A 29 3.14 -21.97 -9.38
C ASN A 29 2.13 -20.93 -9.85
N GLY A 30 1.95 -19.88 -9.03
CA GLY A 30 0.82 -18.94 -9.12
C GLY A 30 0.43 -18.67 -10.56
N ASP A 31 -0.69 -19.27 -10.96
CA ASP A 31 -1.20 -19.17 -12.31
C ASP A 31 -1.26 -17.68 -12.65
N PRO A 32 -0.59 -17.19 -13.71
CA PRO A 32 -0.54 -15.75 -14.01
C PRO A 32 -1.95 -15.14 -14.15
N ALA A 33 -2.94 -15.99 -14.46
CA ALA A 33 -4.36 -15.67 -14.44
C ALA A 33 -4.85 -15.18 -13.07
N THR A 34 -4.40 -15.79 -11.97
CA THR A 34 -4.75 -15.40 -10.60
C THR A 34 -4.12 -14.06 -10.23
N THR A 35 -2.92 -13.76 -10.71
CA THR A 35 -2.27 -12.46 -10.42
C THR A 35 -3.01 -11.29 -11.07
N VAL A 36 -3.46 -11.42 -12.32
CA VAL A 36 -4.12 -10.30 -13.03
C VAL A 36 -5.54 -9.99 -12.53
N LEU A 37 -6.13 -10.91 -11.74
CA LEU A 37 -7.49 -10.76 -11.21
C LEU A 37 -7.62 -9.56 -10.26
N PHE A 38 -6.63 -9.35 -9.37
CA PHE A 38 -6.70 -8.29 -8.38
C PHE A 38 -6.75 -6.87 -9.00
N PRO A 39 -5.86 -6.47 -9.93
CA PRO A 39 -5.94 -5.18 -10.60
C PRO A 39 -7.26 -4.96 -11.33
N TRP A 40 -7.82 -6.00 -11.94
CA TRP A 40 -9.09 -5.90 -12.66
C TRP A 40 -10.25 -5.60 -11.69
N VAL A 41 -10.31 -6.32 -10.58
CA VAL A 41 -11.32 -6.07 -9.53
C VAL A 41 -11.16 -4.69 -8.91
N VAL A 42 -9.92 -4.27 -8.59
CA VAL A 42 -9.66 -2.95 -8.02
C VAL A 42 -10.01 -1.81 -9.00
N GLN A 43 -9.77 -2.00 -10.31
CA GLN A 43 -10.16 -1.02 -11.32
C GLN A 43 -11.68 -0.89 -11.43
N CYS A 44 -12.41 -2.01 -11.50
CA CYS A 44 -13.88 -2.00 -11.49
C CYS A 44 -14.43 -1.36 -10.21
N LEU A 45 -13.87 -1.72 -9.06
CA LEU A 45 -14.22 -1.14 -7.77
C LEU A 45 -13.98 0.37 -7.76
N GLY A 46 -12.84 0.84 -8.26
CA GLY A 46 -12.52 2.27 -8.34
C GLY A 46 -13.54 3.05 -9.17
N VAL A 47 -13.97 2.50 -10.31
CA VAL A 47 -15.04 3.09 -11.14
C VAL A 47 -16.38 3.08 -10.40
N CYS A 48 -16.73 1.98 -9.73
CA CYS A 48 -17.96 1.89 -8.93
C CYS A 48 -17.96 2.92 -7.79
N VAL A 49 -16.86 3.05 -7.05
CA VAL A 49 -16.69 4.01 -5.96
C VAL A 49 -16.76 5.44 -6.50
N PHE A 50 -16.09 5.75 -7.61
CA PHE A 50 -16.17 7.07 -8.24
C PHE A 50 -17.61 7.44 -8.64
N PHE A 51 -18.34 6.50 -9.25
CA PHE A 51 -19.74 6.69 -9.62
C PHE A 51 -20.63 6.89 -8.40
N LEU A 52 -20.45 6.09 -7.35
CA LEU A 52 -21.21 6.22 -6.10
C LEU A 52 -20.94 7.56 -5.42
N LEU A 53 -19.68 7.98 -5.26
CA LEU A 53 -19.34 9.26 -4.65
C LEU A 53 -19.96 10.43 -5.40
N THR A 54 -19.90 10.38 -6.74
CA THR A 54 -20.51 11.41 -7.59
C THR A 54 -22.02 11.45 -7.43
N ARG A 55 -22.66 10.32 -7.13
CA ARG A 55 -24.12 10.23 -6.96
C ARG A 55 -24.60 10.62 -5.57
N THR A 56 -23.82 10.35 -4.52
CA THR A 56 -24.23 10.49 -3.12
C THR A 56 -23.92 11.85 -2.49
N GLU A 57 -23.27 12.78 -3.21
CA GLU A 57 -22.91 14.14 -2.74
C GLU A 57 -22.22 14.15 -1.35
N VAL A 58 -21.42 13.12 -1.06
CA VAL A 58 -20.73 13.01 0.22
C VAL A 58 -19.45 13.86 0.17
N PRO A 59 -19.17 14.72 1.18
CA PRO A 59 -17.99 15.59 1.20
C PRO A 59 -16.70 14.84 1.58
N LEU A 60 -16.53 13.61 1.12
CA LEU A 60 -15.34 12.80 1.39
C LEU A 60 -14.40 12.79 0.18
N PRO A 61 -13.08 12.96 0.38
CA PRO A 61 -12.13 12.87 -0.72
C PRO A 61 -12.06 11.43 -1.22
N TYR A 62 -12.11 11.24 -2.54
CA TYR A 62 -12.04 9.93 -3.21
C TYR A 62 -10.85 9.08 -2.72
N ALA A 63 -9.69 9.73 -2.51
CA ALA A 63 -8.49 9.08 -2.00
C ALA A 63 -8.69 8.42 -0.62
N ALA A 64 -9.43 9.06 0.30
CA ALA A 64 -9.67 8.48 1.63
C ALA A 64 -10.60 7.27 1.56
N VAL A 65 -11.61 7.30 0.69
CA VAL A 65 -12.52 6.17 0.50
C VAL A 65 -11.78 4.98 -0.10
N MET A 66 -10.98 5.21 -1.15
CA MET A 66 -10.18 4.14 -1.78
C MET A 66 -9.12 3.59 -0.82
N PHE A 67 -8.50 4.43 0.00
CA PHE A 67 -7.59 3.99 1.07
C PHE A 67 -8.31 3.09 2.08
N GLY A 68 -9.50 3.50 2.53
CA GLY A 68 -10.32 2.70 3.44
C GLY A 68 -10.71 1.35 2.85
N VAL A 69 -11.20 1.31 1.61
CA VAL A 69 -11.61 0.07 0.94
C VAL A 69 -10.41 -0.85 0.72
N GLY A 70 -9.28 -0.34 0.27
CA GLY A 70 -8.05 -1.13 0.11
C GLY A 70 -7.56 -1.71 1.43
N THR A 71 -7.62 -0.92 2.51
CA THR A 71 -7.25 -1.36 3.86
C THR A 71 -8.15 -2.51 4.34
N VAL A 72 -9.47 -2.40 4.16
CA VAL A 72 -10.42 -3.46 4.52
C VAL A 72 -10.17 -4.72 3.70
N MET A 73 -9.95 -4.59 2.39
CA MET A 73 -9.69 -5.73 1.50
C MET A 73 -8.40 -6.48 1.87
N GLY A 74 -7.32 -5.75 2.20
CA GLY A 74 -6.06 -6.34 2.68
C GLY A 74 -6.17 -6.98 4.06
N ALA A 75 -6.91 -6.36 4.98
CA ALA A 75 -7.17 -6.91 6.31
C ALA A 75 -8.02 -8.20 6.24
N VAL A 76 -9.06 -8.23 5.42
CA VAL A 76 -9.90 -9.42 5.24
C VAL A 76 -9.10 -10.56 4.60
N ALA A 77 -8.27 -10.29 3.59
CA ALA A 77 -7.43 -11.30 2.97
C ALA A 77 -6.42 -11.91 3.95
N SER A 78 -5.75 -11.08 4.75
CA SER A 78 -4.79 -11.55 5.75
C SER A 78 -5.44 -12.36 6.90
N VAL A 79 -6.64 -11.97 7.35
CA VAL A 79 -7.40 -12.74 8.34
C VAL A 79 -7.84 -14.09 7.77
N ARG A 80 -8.35 -14.14 6.54
CA ARG A 80 -8.76 -15.41 5.89
C ARG A 80 -7.60 -16.36 5.68
N ALA A 81 -6.45 -15.84 5.26
CA ALA A 81 -5.24 -16.64 5.10
C ALA A 81 -4.73 -17.21 6.43
N ARG A 82 -4.89 -16.47 7.53
CA ARG A 82 -4.55 -16.96 8.87
C ARG A 82 -5.50 -18.07 9.32
N SER A 83 -6.80 -17.93 9.08
CA SER A 83 -7.80 -18.96 9.43
C SER A 83 -7.55 -20.26 8.67
N TYR A 84 -7.26 -20.16 7.37
CA TYR A 84 -6.93 -21.31 6.54
C TYR A 84 -5.72 -22.09 7.06
N TYR A 85 -4.65 -21.39 7.46
CA TYR A 85 -3.45 -22.03 8.01
C TYR A 85 -3.67 -22.73 9.36
N ASN A 86 -4.65 -22.29 10.18
CA ASN A 86 -4.90 -22.87 11.50
C ASN A 86 -5.87 -24.06 11.47
N ASP A 87 -6.76 -24.13 10.47
CA ASP A 87 -7.79 -25.18 10.41
C ASP A 87 -7.25 -26.49 9.82
N GLY A 88 -6.08 -26.46 9.17
CA GLY A 88 -5.43 -27.64 8.58
C GLY A 88 -6.28 -28.32 7.49
N ASP A 89 -7.32 -27.64 7.00
CA ASP A 89 -8.22 -28.10 5.95
C ASP A 89 -7.55 -27.95 4.59
N ASP A 90 -7.73 -28.96 3.73
CA ASP A 90 -7.13 -29.03 2.39
C ASP A 90 -7.82 -28.10 1.36
N GLY A 91 -8.72 -27.22 1.81
CA GLY A 91 -9.55 -26.39 0.94
C GLY A 91 -8.79 -25.28 0.22
N GLU A 92 -8.84 -25.21 -1.11
CA GLU A 92 -8.12 -24.15 -1.84
C GLU A 92 -8.46 -22.72 -1.34
N LEU A 93 -7.43 -21.94 -1.03
CA LEU A 93 -7.58 -20.52 -0.72
C LEU A 93 -8.32 -19.81 -1.86
N ASP A 94 -9.34 -19.03 -1.51
CA ASP A 94 -10.09 -18.23 -2.47
C ASP A 94 -9.13 -17.45 -3.40
N GLN A 95 -9.31 -17.60 -4.70
CA GLN A 95 -8.38 -17.12 -5.72
C GLN A 95 -8.13 -15.61 -5.56
N LEU A 96 -9.16 -14.84 -5.21
CA LEU A 96 -9.07 -13.41 -4.96
C LEU A 96 -8.20 -13.07 -3.73
N SER A 97 -8.30 -13.87 -2.66
CA SER A 97 -7.46 -13.68 -1.46
C SER A 97 -6.00 -14.02 -1.75
N ALA A 98 -5.74 -15.06 -2.55
CA ALA A 98 -4.40 -15.40 -3.02
C ALA A 98 -3.81 -14.29 -3.90
N SER A 99 -4.59 -13.71 -4.82
CA SER A 99 -4.17 -12.57 -5.64
C SER A 99 -3.77 -11.36 -4.78
N ILE A 100 -4.58 -10.99 -3.78
CA ILE A 100 -4.31 -9.82 -2.92
C ILE A 100 -2.96 -9.97 -2.20
N LEU A 101 -2.68 -11.16 -1.66
CA LEU A 101 -1.43 -11.44 -0.95
C LEU A 101 -0.22 -11.37 -1.88
N GLN A 102 -0.36 -11.88 -3.10
CA GLN A 102 0.68 -11.80 -4.12
C GLN A 102 1.01 -10.35 -4.48
N TRP A 103 -0.01 -9.49 -4.63
CA TRP A 103 0.19 -8.05 -4.88
C TRP A 103 0.73 -7.30 -3.67
N SER A 104 0.41 -7.71 -2.45
CA SER A 104 0.96 -7.12 -1.23
C SER A 104 2.47 -7.38 -1.06
N ASN A 105 3.00 -8.43 -1.71
CA ASN A 105 4.42 -8.77 -1.64
C ASN A 105 5.27 -8.00 -2.67
N ILE A 106 4.64 -7.35 -3.65
CA ILE A 106 5.35 -6.56 -4.67
C ILE A 106 6.04 -5.37 -4.01
N ASN A 107 7.26 -5.07 -4.46
CA ASN A 107 8.01 -3.92 -4.00
C ASN A 107 7.24 -2.62 -4.27
N SER A 108 6.92 -1.90 -3.19
CA SER A 108 6.18 -0.64 -3.24
C SER A 108 6.91 0.45 -4.04
N ALA A 109 8.24 0.42 -4.12
CA ALA A 109 9.01 1.34 -4.95
C ALA A 109 8.72 1.18 -6.45
N VAL A 110 8.43 -0.05 -6.90
CA VAL A 110 8.09 -0.32 -8.31
C VAL A 110 6.71 0.22 -8.63
N LEU A 111 5.73 0.02 -7.73
CA LEU A 111 4.39 0.62 -7.88
C LEU A 111 4.47 2.15 -7.89
N LEU A 112 5.27 2.75 -7.00
CA LEU A 112 5.47 4.19 -6.98
C LEU A 112 6.13 4.68 -8.28
N LEU A 113 7.16 3.99 -8.77
CA LEU A 113 7.82 4.33 -10.03
C LEU A 113 6.91 4.19 -11.26
N VAL A 114 5.96 3.26 -11.26
CA VAL A 114 5.03 3.09 -12.39
C VAL A 114 3.94 4.16 -12.39
N PHE A 115 3.46 4.57 -11.20
CA PHE A 115 2.37 5.52 -11.07
C PHE A 115 2.82 6.98 -11.03
N LEU A 116 3.95 7.28 -10.39
CA LEU A 116 4.40 8.66 -10.17
C LEU A 116 4.61 9.45 -11.47
N PRO A 117 5.27 8.93 -12.53
CA PRO A 117 5.43 9.67 -13.76
C PRO A 117 4.08 10.04 -14.38
N GLY A 118 3.16 9.08 -14.44
CA GLY A 118 1.82 9.31 -14.99
C GLY A 118 1.02 10.34 -14.18
N LEU A 119 1.09 10.28 -12.84
CA LEU A 119 0.41 11.23 -11.97
C LEU A 119 0.99 12.64 -12.09
N ILE A 120 2.31 12.79 -12.02
CA ILE A 120 2.95 14.12 -12.08
C ILE A 120 2.80 14.74 -13.47
N PHE A 121 2.90 13.97 -14.55
CA PHE A 121 2.69 14.53 -15.90
C PHE A 121 1.25 14.99 -16.11
N ARG A 122 0.26 14.22 -15.62
CA ARG A 122 -1.15 14.63 -15.68
C ARG A 122 -1.36 15.97 -14.96
N ASP A 123 -0.83 16.09 -13.74
CA ASP A 123 -0.97 17.31 -12.94
C ASP A 123 -0.23 18.49 -13.58
N ALA A 124 0.98 18.26 -14.12
CA ALA A 124 1.78 19.31 -14.77
C ALA A 124 1.14 19.86 -16.06
N ILE A 125 0.45 19.03 -16.84
CA ILE A 125 -0.22 19.46 -18.09
C ILE A 125 -1.46 20.32 -17.80
N GLU A 126 -2.11 20.13 -16.66
CA GLU A 126 -3.29 20.91 -16.26
C GLU A 126 -2.93 22.35 -15.83
N VAL A 127 -1.68 22.58 -15.42
CA VAL A 127 -1.20 23.88 -14.94
C VAL A 127 -0.90 24.85 -16.11
N ASN A 128 -1.45 26.06 -16.04
CA ASN A 128 -1.15 27.12 -17.01
C ASN A 128 0.27 27.70 -16.80
N PHE A 129 1.11 27.61 -17.83
CA PHE A 129 2.50 28.07 -17.79
C PHE A 129 2.65 29.56 -17.42
N GLY A 130 1.75 30.43 -17.87
CA GLY A 130 1.79 31.86 -17.55
C GLY A 130 1.50 32.17 -16.08
N LEU A 131 0.61 31.39 -15.44
CA LEU A 131 0.33 31.49 -14.00
C LEU A 131 1.45 30.87 -13.17
N PHE A 132 2.03 29.78 -13.66
CA PHE A 132 3.17 29.11 -13.04
C PHE A 132 4.37 30.05 -12.88
N VAL A 133 4.79 30.74 -13.94
CA VAL A 133 5.97 31.63 -13.88
C VAL A 133 5.74 32.81 -12.92
N LYS A 134 4.52 33.37 -12.88
CA LYS A 134 4.19 34.45 -11.93
C LYS A 134 4.21 34.01 -10.47
N SER A 135 3.86 32.76 -10.20
CA SER A 135 3.82 32.19 -8.85
C SER A 135 5.09 31.42 -8.46
N LEU A 136 6.05 31.26 -9.37
CA LEU A 136 7.26 30.45 -9.16
C LEU A 136 8.09 30.89 -7.95
N SER A 137 8.28 32.20 -7.77
CA SER A 137 9.04 32.72 -6.60
C SER A 137 8.33 32.39 -5.28
N GLN A 138 7.00 32.48 -5.25
CA GLN A 138 6.20 32.12 -4.08
C GLN A 138 6.19 30.60 -3.85
N LEU A 139 6.12 29.81 -4.91
CA LEU A 139 6.20 28.35 -4.84
C LEU A 139 7.54 27.88 -4.29
N VAL A 140 8.66 28.46 -4.73
CA VAL A 140 9.99 28.12 -4.21
C VAL A 140 10.12 28.53 -2.74
N LEU A 141 9.67 29.74 -2.39
CA LEU A 141 9.67 30.22 -1.00
C LEU A 141 8.67 29.50 -0.11
N LEU A 142 7.66 28.81 -0.63
CA LEU A 142 6.75 28.00 0.18
C LEU A 142 7.28 26.56 0.25
N ALA A 143 7.64 25.96 -0.88
CA ALA A 143 8.05 24.57 -0.94
C ALA A 143 9.33 24.31 -0.14
N PHE A 144 10.39 25.12 -0.26
CA PHE A 144 11.65 24.81 0.41
C PHE A 144 11.63 25.06 1.92
N PRO A 145 11.37 26.29 2.41
CA PRO A 145 11.48 26.56 3.83
C PRO A 145 10.29 25.99 4.61
N MET A 146 9.07 25.97 4.06
CA MET A 146 7.92 25.42 4.77
C MET A 146 8.02 23.90 4.92
N VAL A 147 8.49 23.18 3.88
CA VAL A 147 8.70 21.74 3.98
C VAL A 147 9.83 21.44 4.97
N LEU A 148 10.93 22.21 4.98
CA LEU A 148 12.01 22.02 5.96
C LEU A 148 11.50 22.23 7.39
N VAL A 149 10.71 23.27 7.64
CA VAL A 149 10.10 23.50 8.96
C VAL A 149 9.15 22.36 9.33
N GLY A 150 8.33 21.88 8.39
CA GLY A 150 7.40 20.77 8.62
C GLY A 150 8.10 19.45 8.92
N THR A 151 9.20 19.13 8.23
CA THR A 151 9.99 17.92 8.48
C THR A 151 10.71 17.99 9.82
N VAL A 152 11.29 19.14 10.19
CA VAL A 152 11.91 19.34 11.51
C VAL A 152 10.86 19.22 12.61
N LEU A 153 9.69 19.84 12.47
CA LEU A 153 8.63 19.76 13.47
C LEU A 153 8.11 18.32 13.62
N THR A 154 7.95 17.59 12.50
CA THR A 154 7.58 16.17 12.53
C THR A 154 8.65 15.32 13.22
N ALA A 155 9.94 15.60 12.97
CA ALA A 155 11.04 14.93 13.64
C ALA A 155 11.06 15.21 15.15
N VAL A 156 10.79 16.46 15.57
CA VAL A 156 10.69 16.85 16.98
C VAL A 156 9.51 16.19 17.67
N VAL A 157 8.32 16.16 17.04
CA VAL A 157 7.15 15.46 17.58
C VAL A 157 7.42 13.96 17.68
N GLY A 158 8.05 13.36 16.67
CA GLY A 158 8.49 11.97 16.71
C GLY A 158 9.40 11.70 17.90
N TYR A 159 10.40 12.55 18.13
CA TYR A 159 11.31 12.44 19.27
C TYR A 159 10.59 12.49 20.64
N TYR A 160 9.68 13.45 20.83
CA TYR A 160 8.99 13.62 22.12
C TYR A 160 7.86 12.61 22.36
N ALA A 161 7.13 12.21 21.31
CA ALA A 161 6.01 11.28 21.43
C ALA A 161 6.48 9.81 21.45
N LEU A 162 7.53 9.50 20.71
CA LEU A 162 8.19 8.19 20.68
C LEU A 162 9.51 8.36 21.42
N ASN A 163 9.44 8.35 22.76
CA ASN A 163 10.46 8.63 23.78
C ASN A 163 11.77 7.79 23.68
N ASP A 164 12.03 7.13 22.56
CA ASP A 164 13.08 6.12 22.36
C ASP A 164 13.87 6.29 21.03
N TYR A 165 13.62 7.35 20.26
CA TYR A 165 14.43 7.64 19.06
C TYR A 165 15.51 8.69 19.38
N GLY A 166 16.77 8.30 19.41
CA GLY A 166 17.90 9.24 19.45
C GLY A 166 18.04 10.01 18.13
N PHE A 167 18.40 11.30 18.18
CA PHE A 167 18.76 12.03 16.97
C PHE A 167 20.03 11.42 16.35
N PRO A 168 20.05 11.10 15.04
CA PRO A 168 21.20 10.46 14.39
C PRO A 168 22.44 11.37 14.29
N PHE A 169 22.34 12.66 14.69
CA PHE A 169 23.44 13.62 14.70
C PHE A 169 24.21 13.67 16.03
N SER A 170 23.85 12.83 16.99
CA SER A 170 24.65 12.59 18.19
C SER A 170 25.77 11.59 17.86
N LEU A 171 26.90 12.10 17.38
CA LEU A 171 28.17 11.38 17.23
C LEU A 171 28.99 11.51 18.51
#